data_AF-A0A3N7C163-F1
#
_entry.id   AF-A0A3N7C163-F1
#
_cell.length_a   1.000
_cell.length_b   1.000
_cell.length_c   1.000
_cell.angle_alpha   90.00
_cell.angle_beta   90.00
_cell.angle_gamma   90.00
#
_symmetry.space_group_name_H-M   'P 1'
#
loop_
_entity.id
_entity.type
_entity.pdbx_description
1 polymer ?
#
loop_
_entity_poly.entity_id
_entity_poly.type
_entity_poly.pdbx_seq_one_letter_code
_entity_poly.pdbx_strand_id
1 'polypeptide(L)'
;MNLGLLCKQALCASSLVAGMLGGVTAQAAPVVIVSASQSSVHVGESFSINFAIAGLSAANGNSLSGFDINVLLNPALASLNGFSFTDPASGLNQLDLPDPDSLGFVGDASLSSGMIDAYGLSGNGAALLDADQANGFRFLSLMFTAMAASSGAEFSIDLTDPGLLFLDSQGALLPIELQTTQAFVEITPNNGQVPEPGALALALLALAAMGLSLGKNAGLLRSATAVLALLLGALSFSTATQAQATLSSPTPAATSKGTPIDAVVLEIAGSRAKLKAVDDGRVFWITTSSALSADKVGQRIQGLAQARGDSIHVGSPSFSKL
;
A
#
# COMPACT_ATOMS: atom_id res chain seq x y z
N MET A 1 21.50 -76.07 52.82
CA MET A 1 22.29 -74.92 52.35
C MET A 1 21.50 -74.26 51.23
N ASN A 2 20.89 -73.11 51.54
CA ASN A 2 19.89 -72.46 50.70
C ASN A 2 20.55 -71.56 49.66
N LEU A 3 20.57 -72.02 48.42
CA LEU A 3 20.99 -71.27 47.23
C LEU A 3 19.73 -70.66 46.62
N GLY A 4 19.28 -69.52 47.13
CA GLY A 4 18.01 -68.98 46.66
C GLY A 4 17.66 -67.66 47.30
N LEU A 5 18.46 -66.61 47.10
CA LEU A 5 18.02 -65.24 47.41
C LEU A 5 18.89 -64.14 46.76
N LEU A 6 19.20 -64.22 45.46
CA LEU A 6 19.92 -63.14 44.77
C LEU A 6 19.63 -63.13 43.26
N CYS A 7 18.37 -62.98 42.85
CA CYS A 7 18.04 -62.72 41.44
C CYS A 7 16.64 -62.11 41.26
N LYS A 8 16.33 -60.99 41.94
CA LYS A 8 15.07 -60.23 41.72
C LYS A 8 15.21 -58.71 41.94
N GLN A 9 16.33 -58.11 41.54
CA GLN A 9 16.50 -56.64 41.58
C GLN A 9 17.17 -56.06 40.32
N ALA A 10 16.89 -56.62 39.14
CA ALA A 10 17.49 -56.12 37.90
C ALA A 10 16.47 -56.08 36.76
N LEU A 11 15.30 -55.48 36.97
CA LEU A 11 14.33 -55.23 35.88
C LEU A 11 13.30 -54.18 36.32
N CYS A 12 13.73 -52.94 36.55
CA CYS A 12 12.83 -51.79 36.69
C CYS A 12 13.59 -50.46 36.54
N ALA A 13 14.32 -50.26 35.44
CA ALA A 13 14.95 -48.96 35.15
C ALA A 13 15.28 -48.81 33.65
N SER A 14 14.29 -48.96 32.77
CA SER A 14 14.50 -48.70 31.33
C SER A 14 13.19 -48.34 30.64
N SER A 15 12.48 -47.31 31.12
CA SER A 15 11.29 -46.80 30.43
C SER A 15 10.96 -45.37 30.85
N LEU A 16 11.84 -44.38 30.57
CA LEU A 16 11.42 -42.96 30.57
C LEU A 16 12.44 -41.99 29.93
N VAL A 17 12.90 -42.23 28.71
CA VAL A 17 13.62 -41.20 27.92
C VAL A 17 13.18 -41.28 26.47
N ALA A 18 11.92 -40.96 26.19
CA ALA A 18 11.35 -40.94 24.84
C ALA A 18 10.33 -39.80 24.65
N GLY A 19 10.57 -38.65 25.28
CA GLY A 19 9.56 -37.58 25.36
C GLY A 19 10.06 -36.14 25.21
N MET A 20 11.25 -35.89 24.67
CA MET A 20 11.75 -34.51 24.47
C MET A 20 12.47 -34.28 23.13
N LEU A 21 12.03 -34.96 22.07
CA LEU A 21 12.25 -34.47 20.71
C LEU A 21 10.98 -33.73 20.28
N GLY A 22 10.61 -32.71 21.06
CA GLY A 22 9.64 -31.72 20.62
C GLY A 22 10.28 -30.99 19.44
N GLY A 23 9.77 -31.24 18.24
CA GLY A 23 10.24 -30.58 17.04
C GLY A 23 10.15 -29.07 17.25
N VAL A 24 11.30 -28.40 17.23
CA VAL A 24 11.34 -26.95 17.13
C VAL A 24 10.75 -26.64 15.76
N THR A 25 9.46 -26.32 15.72
CA THR A 25 8.84 -25.84 14.50
C THR A 25 9.51 -24.51 14.19
N ALA A 26 10.35 -24.48 13.15
CA ALA A 26 10.94 -23.25 12.67
C ALA A 26 9.80 -22.29 12.34
N GLN A 27 9.61 -21.28 13.17
CA GLN A 27 8.65 -20.24 12.91
C GLN A 27 9.23 -19.33 11.83
N ALA A 28 8.42 -19.02 10.82
CA ALA A 28 8.80 -18.05 9.81
C ALA A 28 9.01 -16.67 10.47
N ALA A 29 10.02 -15.94 10.01
CA ALA A 29 10.25 -14.57 10.46
C ALA A 29 9.01 -13.70 10.21
N PRO A 30 8.65 -12.79 11.12
CA PRO A 30 7.64 -11.79 10.85
C PRO A 30 8.01 -10.95 9.62
N VAL A 31 7.00 -10.53 8.88
CA VAL A 31 7.16 -9.85 7.60
C VAL A 31 6.64 -8.42 7.71
N VAL A 32 7.42 -7.45 7.25
CA VAL A 32 6.99 -6.05 7.11
C VAL A 32 6.65 -5.73 5.66
N ILE A 33 5.53 -5.04 5.49
CA ILE A 33 4.94 -4.65 4.21
C ILE A 33 4.71 -3.14 4.21
N VAL A 34 5.13 -2.50 3.12
CA VAL A 34 4.94 -1.07 2.84
C VAL A 34 3.91 -0.97 1.72
N SER A 35 2.90 -0.14 1.90
CA SER A 35 1.82 0.00 0.89
C SER A 35 1.24 1.40 0.88
N ALA A 36 0.80 1.85 -0.29
CA ALA A 36 0.00 3.06 -0.40
C ALA A 36 -1.49 2.75 -0.19
N SER A 37 -2.19 3.66 0.47
CA SER A 37 -3.66 3.62 0.59
C SER A 37 -4.38 3.73 -0.77
N GLN A 38 -3.75 4.38 -1.74
CA GLN A 38 -4.24 4.60 -3.10
C GLN A 38 -3.07 4.48 -4.06
N SER A 39 -3.29 3.87 -5.23
CA SER A 39 -2.25 3.76 -6.28
C SER A 39 -2.13 5.04 -7.12
N SER A 40 -3.13 5.91 -7.09
CA SER A 40 -3.16 7.17 -7.83
C SER A 40 -3.98 8.21 -7.05
N VAL A 41 -3.54 9.46 -7.06
CA VAL A 41 -4.22 10.63 -6.48
C VAL A 41 -4.03 11.85 -7.37
N HIS A 42 -4.83 12.90 -7.17
CA HIS A 42 -4.62 14.19 -7.80
C HIS A 42 -3.78 15.12 -6.91
N VAL A 43 -3.11 16.10 -7.52
CA VAL A 43 -2.47 17.20 -6.77
C VAL A 43 -3.48 17.87 -5.83
N GLY A 44 -3.10 18.02 -4.57
CA GLY A 44 -3.92 18.57 -3.49
C GLY A 44 -4.72 17.54 -2.70
N GLU A 45 -4.87 16.31 -3.20
CA GLU A 45 -5.52 15.22 -2.45
C GLU A 45 -4.58 14.62 -1.40
N SER A 46 -5.19 14.02 -0.37
CA SER A 46 -4.46 13.30 0.67
C SER A 46 -4.41 11.80 0.43
N PHE A 47 -3.32 11.18 0.83
CA PHE A 47 -3.13 9.74 0.83
C PHE A 47 -2.26 9.32 2.02
N SER A 48 -2.17 8.02 2.28
CA SER A 48 -1.29 7.46 3.29
C SER A 48 -0.35 6.40 2.73
N ILE A 49 0.85 6.34 3.30
CA ILE A 49 1.78 5.22 3.19
C ILE A 49 1.71 4.45 4.52
N ASN A 50 1.46 3.15 4.42
CA ASN A 50 1.16 2.28 5.53
C ASN A 50 2.26 1.24 5.69
N PHE A 51 2.69 1.04 6.93
CA PHE A 51 3.64 0.02 7.34
C PHE A 51 2.91 -0.99 8.21
N ALA A 52 2.86 -2.23 7.74
CA ALA A 52 2.20 -3.33 8.43
C ALA A 52 3.19 -4.44 8.71
N ILE A 53 3.00 -5.12 9.83
CA ILE A 53 3.72 -6.34 10.19
C ILE A 53 2.75 -7.51 10.19
N ALA A 54 3.22 -8.70 9.83
CA ALA A 54 2.46 -9.94 9.87
C ALA A 54 3.37 -11.11 10.27
N GLY A 55 2.78 -12.21 10.75
CA GLY A 55 3.53 -13.41 11.12
C GLY A 55 4.08 -13.40 12.56
N LEU A 56 3.67 -12.41 13.37
CA LEU A 56 3.86 -12.42 14.82
C LEU A 56 3.03 -13.54 15.47
N SER A 57 3.33 -13.85 16.73
CA SER A 57 2.62 -14.89 17.48
C SER A 57 2.73 -14.71 18.97
N ALA A 58 1.93 -15.46 19.73
CA ALA A 58 2.02 -15.51 21.18
C ALA A 58 3.22 -16.30 21.75
N ALA A 59 4.20 -16.65 20.91
CA ALA A 59 5.46 -17.18 21.39
C ALA A 59 6.27 -16.05 22.06
N ASN A 60 6.99 -16.40 23.14
CA ASN A 60 7.82 -15.45 23.85
C ASN A 60 8.86 -14.81 22.89
N GLY A 61 8.93 -13.49 22.87
CA GLY A 61 9.86 -12.74 22.02
C GLY A 61 9.44 -12.71 20.55
N ASN A 62 8.14 -12.91 20.27
CA ASN A 62 7.60 -12.86 18.91
C ASN A 62 6.40 -11.93 18.76
N SER A 63 6.45 -10.84 19.50
CA SER A 63 5.62 -9.64 19.37
C SER A 63 6.54 -8.44 19.12
N LEU A 64 6.03 -7.39 18.49
CA LEU A 64 6.76 -6.16 18.23
C LEU A 64 6.65 -5.23 19.45
N SER A 65 7.77 -4.82 20.04
CA SER A 65 7.78 -3.83 21.13
C SER A 65 8.24 -2.46 20.68
N GLY A 66 9.01 -2.37 19.58
CA GLY A 66 9.46 -1.09 19.06
C GLY A 66 10.07 -1.19 17.68
N PHE A 67 10.20 -0.03 17.04
CA PHE A 67 10.82 0.12 15.74
C PHE A 67 11.46 1.50 15.58
N ASP A 68 12.45 1.58 14.70
CA ASP A 68 13.05 2.81 14.20
C ASP A 68 13.28 2.61 12.69
N ILE A 69 12.68 3.49 11.88
CA ILE A 69 12.76 3.44 10.42
C ILE A 69 12.97 4.83 9.83
N ASN A 70 13.86 4.90 8.83
CA ASN A 70 13.97 6.03 7.94
C ASN A 70 13.24 5.77 6.61
N VAL A 71 12.43 6.73 6.15
CA VAL A 71 11.67 6.64 4.90
C VAL A 71 12.11 7.75 3.95
N LEU A 72 12.66 7.38 2.80
CA LEU A 72 13.07 8.28 1.74
C LEU A 72 11.86 8.65 0.86
N LEU A 73 11.75 9.94 0.52
CA LEU A 73 10.79 10.45 -0.45
C LEU A 73 11.33 11.70 -1.16
N ASN A 74 10.64 12.13 -2.21
CA ASN A 74 10.84 13.47 -2.77
C ASN A 74 9.85 14.48 -2.13
N PRO A 75 10.32 15.41 -1.27
CA PRO A 75 9.42 16.34 -0.58
C PRO A 75 8.79 17.39 -1.51
N ALA A 76 9.25 17.51 -2.76
CA ALA A 76 8.59 18.33 -3.78
C ALA A 76 7.31 17.67 -4.34
N LEU A 77 7.17 16.35 -4.21
CA LEU A 77 6.01 15.60 -4.71
C LEU A 77 4.93 15.41 -3.66
N ALA A 78 5.30 15.28 -2.38
CA ALA A 78 4.38 15.05 -1.28
C ALA A 78 4.85 15.75 0.00
N SER A 79 3.89 16.28 0.76
CA SER A 79 4.13 16.90 2.07
C SER A 79 3.53 16.04 3.16
N LEU A 80 4.29 15.74 4.22
CA LEU A 80 3.82 15.00 5.39
C LEU A 80 2.91 15.91 6.22
N ASN A 81 1.65 15.51 6.42
CA ASN A 81 0.65 16.26 7.19
C ASN A 81 0.40 15.69 8.58
N GLY A 82 0.77 14.43 8.80
CA GLY A 82 0.55 13.74 10.06
C GLY A 82 0.91 12.27 9.98
N PHE A 83 0.78 11.60 11.11
CA PHE A 83 1.05 10.17 11.25
C PHE A 83 0.11 9.56 12.30
N SER A 84 0.01 8.24 12.31
CA SER A 84 -0.76 7.48 13.30
C SER A 84 -0.15 6.11 13.51
N PHE A 85 -0.18 5.63 14.76
CA PHE A 85 0.19 4.28 15.17
C PHE A 85 -1.04 3.39 15.42
N THR A 86 -2.24 3.90 15.15
CA THR A 86 -3.48 3.14 15.34
C THR A 86 -3.69 2.20 14.16
N ASP A 87 -3.86 0.91 14.46
CA ASP A 87 -4.27 -0.07 13.47
C ASP A 87 -5.75 0.14 13.12
N PRO A 88 -6.11 0.39 11.85
CA PRO A 88 -7.50 0.65 11.49
C PRO A 88 -8.41 -0.57 11.64
N ALA A 89 -7.87 -1.79 11.67
CA ALA A 89 -8.68 -2.99 11.83
C ALA A 89 -9.15 -3.19 13.28
N SER A 90 -8.28 -2.96 14.26
CA SER A 90 -8.65 -3.01 15.68
C SER A 90 -9.15 -1.68 16.26
N GLY A 91 -8.76 -0.55 15.65
CA GLY A 91 -8.94 0.78 16.22
C GLY A 91 -8.03 1.07 17.42
N LEU A 92 -7.00 0.24 17.65
CA LEU A 92 -6.06 0.34 18.77
C LEU A 92 -4.63 0.55 18.27
N ASN A 93 -3.79 1.20 19.08
CA ASN A 93 -2.34 1.12 18.90
C ASN A 93 -1.85 -0.20 19.53
N GLN A 94 -1.35 -1.11 18.70
CA GLN A 94 -0.90 -2.44 19.12
C GLN A 94 0.43 -2.41 19.90
N LEU A 95 1.06 -1.23 20.00
CA LEU A 95 2.21 -0.95 20.87
C LEU A 95 1.81 -0.20 22.16
N ASP A 96 0.51 0.06 22.36
CA ASP A 96 -0.06 0.73 23.53
C ASP A 96 -1.32 -0.01 24.01
N LEU A 97 -1.16 -1.28 24.32
CA LEU A 97 -2.26 -2.10 24.81
C LEU A 97 -2.67 -1.64 26.22
N PRO A 98 -3.96 -1.71 26.59
CA PRO A 98 -4.40 -1.33 27.93
C PRO A 98 -3.72 -2.20 29.01
N ASP A 99 -2.87 -1.56 29.82
CA ASP A 99 -2.07 -2.22 30.85
C ASP A 99 -1.87 -1.27 32.04
N PRO A 100 -2.31 -1.65 33.25
CA PRO A 100 -2.15 -0.79 34.43
C PRO A 100 -0.68 -0.55 34.79
N ASP A 101 0.23 -1.45 34.38
CA ASP A 101 1.65 -1.37 34.71
C ASP A 101 2.51 -0.82 33.55
N SER A 102 1.88 -0.42 32.44
CA SER A 102 2.59 0.11 31.26
C SER A 102 3.18 1.50 31.52
N LEU A 103 4.35 1.74 30.94
CA LEU A 103 4.98 3.06 30.88
C LEU A 103 4.36 3.97 29.79
N GLY A 104 3.34 3.47 29.09
CA GLY A 104 2.72 4.10 27.92
C GLY A 104 3.55 3.97 26.65
N PHE A 105 2.99 4.38 25.53
CA PHE A 105 3.68 4.40 24.25
C PHE A 105 4.37 5.73 23.97
N VAL A 106 5.59 5.66 23.41
CA VAL A 106 6.32 6.81 22.90
C VAL A 106 6.61 6.58 21.42
N GLY A 107 6.22 7.52 20.57
CA GLY A 107 6.53 7.46 19.16
C GLY A 107 6.35 8.81 18.49
N ASP A 108 7.09 9.02 17.41
CA ASP A 108 7.05 10.23 16.60
C ASP A 108 7.37 9.90 15.14
N ALA A 109 7.01 10.81 14.24
CA ALA A 109 7.47 10.78 12.86
C ALA A 109 7.69 12.21 12.35
N SER A 110 8.92 12.51 11.92
CA SER A 110 9.30 13.85 11.51
C SER A 110 9.98 13.87 10.13
N LEU A 111 9.59 14.83 9.28
CA LEU A 111 10.16 15.00 7.94
C LEU A 111 11.31 16.00 7.98
N SER A 112 12.50 15.58 7.53
CA SER A 112 13.65 16.44 7.31
C SER A 112 14.36 16.10 6.00
N SER A 113 14.52 17.09 5.11
CA SER A 113 15.34 16.98 3.90
C SER A 113 15.00 15.80 2.96
N GLY A 114 13.74 15.39 2.89
CA GLY A 114 13.29 14.26 2.06
C GLY A 114 13.44 12.88 2.70
N MET A 115 13.74 12.85 3.99
CA MET A 115 13.74 11.65 4.82
C MET A 115 12.75 11.85 5.98
N ILE A 116 11.95 10.84 6.27
CA ILE A 116 11.12 10.78 7.47
C ILE A 116 11.80 9.85 8.44
N ASP A 117 12.16 10.37 9.60
CA ASP A 117 12.58 9.60 10.76
C ASP A 117 11.33 9.27 11.57
N ALA A 118 11.01 7.98 11.70
CA ALA A 118 9.84 7.50 12.41
C ALA A 118 10.20 6.34 13.36
N TYR A 119 9.81 6.49 14.61
CA TYR A 119 10.04 5.49 15.64
C TYR A 119 8.81 5.29 16.52
N GLY A 120 8.75 4.13 17.17
CA GLY A 120 7.76 3.80 18.17
C GLY A 120 8.32 2.81 19.18
N LEU A 121 8.01 3.01 20.46
CA LEU A 121 8.43 2.16 21.56
C LEU A 121 7.25 1.95 22.52
N SER A 122 6.94 0.69 22.76
CA SER A 122 5.93 0.26 23.71
C SER A 122 6.48 0.29 25.14
N GLY A 123 5.67 0.77 26.06
CA GLY A 123 5.87 0.63 27.50
C GLY A 123 5.18 -0.58 28.11
N ASN A 124 4.51 -1.41 27.30
CA ASN A 124 3.79 -2.60 27.78
C ASN A 124 4.78 -3.71 28.19
N GLY A 125 4.37 -4.51 29.19
CA GLY A 125 5.15 -5.68 29.58
C GLY A 125 5.18 -6.76 28.50
N ALA A 126 6.29 -7.50 28.42
CA ALA A 126 6.50 -8.55 27.43
C ALA A 126 5.39 -9.60 27.40
N ALA A 127 4.93 -10.03 28.58
CA ALA A 127 3.88 -11.03 28.72
C ALA A 127 2.54 -10.58 28.10
N LEU A 128 2.25 -9.27 28.15
CA LEU A 128 1.03 -8.71 27.56
C LEU A 128 1.16 -8.63 26.04
N LEU A 129 2.29 -8.11 25.54
CA LEU A 129 2.53 -8.03 24.09
C LEU A 129 2.49 -9.42 23.46
N ASP A 130 3.12 -10.42 24.08
CA ASP A 130 3.07 -11.79 23.58
C ASP A 130 1.64 -12.36 23.66
N ALA A 131 0.86 -12.08 24.71
CA ALA A 131 -0.48 -12.65 24.84
C ALA A 131 -1.52 -12.02 23.91
N ASP A 132 -1.50 -10.69 23.78
CA ASP A 132 -2.66 -9.91 23.32
C ASP A 132 -2.38 -9.11 22.04
N GLN A 133 -1.11 -8.94 21.63
CA GLN A 133 -0.81 -8.27 20.37
C GLN A 133 -1.27 -9.11 19.19
N ALA A 134 -1.92 -8.48 18.21
CA ALA A 134 -2.37 -9.19 17.01
C ALA A 134 -1.18 -9.80 16.23
N ASN A 135 -1.38 -10.99 15.65
CA ASN A 135 -0.39 -11.67 14.80
C ASN A 135 0.01 -10.86 13.55
N GLY A 136 -0.75 -9.83 13.21
CA GLY A 136 -0.42 -8.84 12.21
C GLY A 136 -1.30 -7.62 12.31
N PHE A 137 -0.72 -6.45 12.07
CA PHE A 137 -1.38 -5.15 12.22
C PHE A 137 -0.60 -4.05 11.51
N ARG A 138 -1.24 -2.89 11.33
CA ARG A 138 -0.55 -1.68 10.90
C ARG A 138 0.07 -0.97 12.10
N PHE A 139 1.39 -0.87 12.13
CA PHE A 139 2.10 -0.21 13.22
C PHE A 139 2.39 1.27 12.93
N LEU A 140 2.39 1.70 11.67
CA LEU A 140 2.59 3.09 11.29
C LEU A 140 1.79 3.45 10.02
N SER A 141 1.14 4.61 10.05
CA SER A 141 0.55 5.28 8.88
C SER A 141 1.14 6.68 8.76
N LEU A 142 1.76 7.00 7.62
CA LEU A 142 2.23 8.33 7.29
C LEU A 142 1.23 8.98 6.33
N MET A 143 0.70 10.15 6.67
CA MET A 143 -0.34 10.84 5.92
C MET A 143 0.24 12.01 5.14
N PHE A 144 -0.01 12.06 3.84
CA PHE A 144 0.55 13.04 2.92
C PHE A 144 -0.53 13.85 2.21
N THR A 145 -0.18 15.05 1.77
CA THR A 145 -0.84 15.74 0.66
C THR A 145 0.06 15.72 -0.57
N ALA A 146 -0.52 15.39 -1.72
CA ALA A 146 0.14 15.45 -3.01
C ALA A 146 0.41 16.90 -3.42
N MET A 147 1.68 17.24 -3.69
CA MET A 147 2.13 18.62 -3.96
C MET A 147 2.36 18.88 -5.44
N ALA A 148 2.82 17.88 -6.19
CA ALA A 148 3.14 18.02 -7.61
C ALA A 148 2.88 16.72 -8.37
N ALA A 149 2.53 16.85 -9.65
CA ALA A 149 2.26 15.71 -10.50
C ALA A 149 3.53 14.87 -10.73
N SER A 150 3.38 13.55 -10.73
CA SER A 150 4.42 12.56 -10.94
C SER A 150 3.80 11.26 -11.45
N SER A 151 4.42 10.60 -12.42
CA SER A 151 3.99 9.27 -12.88
C SER A 151 4.32 8.14 -11.90
N GLY A 152 5.01 8.43 -10.81
CA GLY A 152 5.39 7.46 -9.78
C GLY A 152 6.22 8.12 -8.69
N ALA A 153 5.54 8.76 -7.73
CA ALA A 153 6.18 9.18 -6.49
C ALA A 153 6.52 7.94 -5.66
N GLU A 154 7.79 7.82 -5.29
CA GLU A 154 8.32 6.68 -4.53
C GLU A 154 8.48 7.05 -3.05
N PHE A 155 8.13 6.08 -2.20
CA PHE A 155 8.35 6.11 -0.75
C PHE A 155 9.03 4.81 -0.37
N SER A 156 10.26 4.86 0.16
CA SER A 156 11.05 3.65 0.42
C SER A 156 11.72 3.66 1.78
N ILE A 157 11.78 2.53 2.46
CA ILE A 157 12.61 2.35 3.66
C ILE A 157 14.08 2.51 3.27
N ASP A 158 14.83 3.33 4.01
CA ASP A 158 16.28 3.42 3.86
C ASP A 158 16.94 2.17 4.45
N LEU A 159 17.29 1.22 3.59
CA LEU A 159 17.98 -0.01 4.01
C LEU A 159 19.45 0.21 4.36
N THR A 160 19.98 1.41 4.11
CA THR A 160 21.36 1.78 4.46
C THR A 160 21.46 2.45 5.82
N ASP A 161 20.33 2.72 6.45
CA ASP A 161 20.26 3.29 7.78
C ASP A 161 20.78 2.32 8.85
N PRO A 162 21.85 2.66 9.58
CA PRO A 162 22.32 1.84 10.70
C PRO A 162 21.37 1.85 11.90
N GLY A 163 20.42 2.78 11.97
CA GLY A 163 19.36 2.88 12.95
C GLY A 163 18.16 1.98 12.68
N LEU A 164 18.07 1.37 11.48
CA LEU A 164 16.96 0.50 11.11
C LEU A 164 16.83 -0.68 12.10
N LEU A 165 15.75 -0.68 12.87
CA LEU A 165 15.61 -1.50 14.06
C LEU A 165 14.17 -1.97 14.23
N PHE A 166 14.02 -3.23 14.64
CA PHE A 166 12.77 -3.80 15.15
C PHE A 166 13.09 -4.57 16.41
N LEU A 167 12.34 -4.32 17.47
CA LEU A 167 12.53 -4.93 18.79
C LEU A 167 11.39 -5.89 19.09
N ASP A 168 11.73 -7.01 19.72
CA ASP A 168 10.76 -7.95 20.27
C ASP A 168 10.28 -7.52 21.67
N SER A 169 9.25 -8.18 22.22
CA SER A 169 8.77 -7.94 23.60
C SER A 169 9.82 -8.01 24.70
N GLN A 170 10.94 -8.69 24.47
CA GLN A 170 12.05 -8.81 25.43
C GLN A 170 13.13 -7.73 25.23
N GLY A 171 12.95 -6.83 24.27
CA GLY A 171 13.91 -5.80 23.91
C GLY A 171 15.11 -6.32 23.11
N ALA A 172 15.03 -7.54 22.57
CA ALA A 172 16.02 -8.07 21.65
C ALA A 172 15.65 -7.72 20.19
N LEU A 173 16.61 -7.88 19.26
CA LEU A 173 16.35 -7.65 17.85
C LEU A 173 15.35 -8.68 17.32
N LEU A 174 14.23 -8.19 16.78
CA LEU A 174 13.24 -9.01 16.10
C LEU A 174 13.70 -9.26 14.65
N PRO A 175 14.03 -10.50 14.25
CA PRO A 175 14.43 -10.78 12.89
C PRO A 175 13.20 -10.66 11.98
N ILE A 176 13.13 -9.58 11.20
CA ILE A 176 12.06 -9.34 10.25
C ILE A 176 12.49 -9.61 8.81
N GLU A 177 11.54 -10.03 7.99
CA GLU A 177 11.67 -10.07 6.53
C GLU A 177 10.96 -8.85 5.91
N LEU A 178 11.66 -8.08 5.09
CA LEU A 178 11.07 -6.97 4.35
C LEU A 178 10.49 -7.48 3.03
N GLN A 179 9.20 -7.82 2.99
CA GLN A 179 8.57 -8.33 1.77
C GLN A 179 8.45 -7.25 0.69
N THR A 180 8.17 -6.02 1.09
CA THR A 180 8.16 -4.84 0.23
C THR A 180 8.79 -3.69 1.00
N THR A 181 9.78 -3.04 0.42
CA THR A 181 10.50 -1.91 1.04
C THR A 181 10.06 -0.57 0.51
N GLN A 182 9.13 -0.54 -0.45
CA GLN A 182 8.74 0.64 -1.19
C GLN A 182 7.26 0.62 -1.54
N ALA A 183 6.68 1.81 -1.69
CA ALA A 183 5.35 2.04 -2.24
C ALA A 183 5.41 3.14 -3.29
N PHE A 184 4.59 2.97 -4.34
CA PHE A 184 4.45 3.95 -5.42
C PHE A 184 3.06 4.56 -5.44
N VAL A 185 3.01 5.86 -5.72
CA VAL A 185 1.77 6.60 -5.94
C VAL A 185 1.91 7.43 -7.21
N GLU A 186 1.01 7.21 -8.16
CA GLU A 186 0.85 8.15 -9.28
C GLU A 186 0.18 9.43 -8.76
N ILE A 187 0.77 10.59 -9.02
CA ILE A 187 0.17 11.88 -8.71
C ILE A 187 -0.20 12.55 -10.03
N THR A 188 -1.48 12.56 -10.34
CA THR A 188 -1.98 13.19 -11.56
C THR A 188 -2.23 14.69 -11.33
N PRO A 189 -2.11 15.53 -12.37
CA PRO A 189 -2.56 16.92 -12.26
C PRO A 189 -4.02 16.94 -11.83
N ASN A 190 -4.34 17.81 -10.87
CA ASN A 190 -5.73 18.09 -10.59
C ASN A 190 -6.31 18.79 -11.81
N ASN A 191 -7.04 18.04 -12.65
CA ASN A 191 -7.71 18.57 -13.84
C ASN A 191 -8.89 19.49 -13.46
N GLY A 192 -9.00 19.92 -12.20
CA GLY A 192 -9.79 21.06 -11.81
C GLY A 192 -9.58 22.15 -12.85
N GLN A 193 -10.66 22.49 -13.55
CA GLN A 193 -10.65 23.40 -14.70
C GLN A 193 -9.66 24.52 -14.42
N VAL A 194 -8.53 24.53 -15.12
CA VAL A 194 -7.68 25.71 -15.18
C VAL A 194 -8.67 26.82 -15.53
N PRO A 195 -8.89 27.84 -14.68
CA PRO A 195 -9.77 28.94 -15.03
C PRO A 195 -9.36 29.37 -16.42
N GLU A 196 -10.27 29.27 -17.39
CA GLU A 196 -9.93 29.51 -18.79
C GLU A 196 -9.07 30.77 -18.82
N PRO A 197 -7.88 30.73 -19.45
CA PRO A 197 -6.95 31.84 -19.36
C PRO A 197 -7.73 33.13 -19.62
N GLY A 198 -7.57 34.16 -18.78
CA GLY A 198 -8.30 35.42 -18.97
C GLY A 198 -8.14 35.99 -20.40
N ALA A 199 -7.15 35.50 -21.15
CA ALA A 199 -6.99 35.64 -22.60
C ALA A 199 -8.22 35.21 -23.43
N LEU A 200 -8.96 34.15 -23.10
CA LEU A 200 -10.18 33.78 -23.83
C LEU A 200 -11.30 34.80 -23.56
N ALA A 201 -11.46 35.23 -22.31
CA ALA A 201 -12.38 36.30 -21.96
C ALA A 201 -12.00 37.62 -22.66
N LEU A 202 -10.70 37.97 -22.70
CA LEU A 202 -10.19 39.12 -23.43
C LEU A 202 -10.33 39.00 -24.94
N ALA A 203 -10.16 37.80 -25.51
CA ALA A 203 -10.36 37.54 -26.94
C ALA A 203 -11.84 37.71 -27.33
N LEU A 204 -12.76 37.22 -26.51
CA LEU A 204 -14.20 37.44 -26.69
C LEU A 204 -14.56 38.92 -26.55
N LEU A 205 -13.97 39.63 -25.57
CA LEU A 205 -14.20 41.07 -25.40
C LEU A 205 -13.64 41.88 -26.59
N ALA A 206 -12.48 41.50 -27.12
CA ALA A 206 -11.88 42.12 -28.28
C ALA A 206 -12.72 41.88 -29.55
N LEU A 207 -13.25 40.66 -29.74
CA LEU A 207 -14.19 40.37 -30.84
C LEU A 207 -15.46 41.21 -30.73
N ALA A 208 -16.03 41.33 -29.53
CA ALA A 208 -17.21 42.16 -29.28
C ALA A 208 -16.93 43.65 -29.58
N ALA A 209 -15.76 44.16 -29.14
CA ALA A 209 -15.34 45.53 -29.42
C ALA A 209 -15.12 45.80 -30.92
N MET A 210 -14.54 44.85 -31.66
CA MET A 210 -14.40 44.93 -33.12
C MET A 210 -15.75 44.90 -33.84
N GLY A 211 -16.69 44.05 -33.38
CA GLY A 211 -18.05 44.04 -33.91
C GLY A 211 -18.77 45.38 -33.73
N LEU A 212 -18.60 46.03 -32.59
CA LEU A 212 -19.19 47.34 -32.30
C LEU A 212 -18.51 48.51 -33.05
N SER A 213 -17.20 48.45 -33.28
CA SER A 213 -16.47 49.52 -33.99
C SER A 213 -16.80 49.56 -35.48
N LEU A 214 -17.05 48.40 -36.11
CA LEU A 214 -17.49 48.30 -37.50
C LEU A 214 -18.92 48.85 -37.72
N GLY A 215 -19.75 48.88 -36.66
CA GLY A 215 -21.13 49.39 -36.72
C GLY A 215 -21.26 50.92 -36.86
N LYS A 216 -20.20 51.69 -36.60
CA LYS A 216 -20.27 53.18 -36.64
C LYS A 216 -20.27 53.77 -38.05
N ASN A 217 -19.95 52.99 -39.08
CA ASN A 217 -19.83 53.47 -40.46
C ASN A 217 -20.98 53.05 -41.39
N ALA A 218 -22.09 52.50 -40.90
CA ALA A 218 -23.15 51.99 -41.76
C ALA A 218 -24.52 52.61 -41.47
N GLY A 219 -24.88 53.64 -42.25
CA GLY A 219 -26.27 53.96 -42.61
C GLY A 219 -26.94 52.89 -43.46
N LEU A 220 -26.58 51.61 -43.28
CA LEU A 220 -26.91 50.51 -44.18
C LEU A 220 -26.88 49.13 -43.49
N LEU A 221 -27.23 49.03 -42.21
CA LEU A 221 -27.32 47.73 -41.51
C LEU A 221 -28.56 47.66 -40.62
N ARG A 222 -29.74 47.60 -41.25
CA ARG A 222 -31.01 47.23 -40.59
C ARG A 222 -31.20 45.72 -40.38
N SER A 223 -30.20 44.90 -40.74
CA SER A 223 -30.32 43.43 -40.74
C SER A 223 -29.39 42.71 -39.76
N ALA A 224 -28.47 43.42 -39.08
CA ALA A 224 -27.46 42.79 -38.21
C ALA A 224 -27.91 42.59 -36.76
N THR A 225 -29.05 43.16 -36.36
CA THR A 225 -29.62 43.04 -35.01
C THR A 225 -30.10 41.62 -34.66
N ALA A 226 -30.30 40.75 -35.64
CA ALA A 226 -30.72 39.36 -35.40
C ALA A 226 -29.58 38.44 -34.93
N VAL A 227 -28.33 38.72 -35.30
CA VAL A 227 -27.19 37.83 -34.99
C VAL A 227 -26.64 38.07 -33.57
N LEU A 228 -26.70 39.31 -33.08
CA LEU A 228 -26.23 39.66 -31.74
C LEU A 228 -27.17 39.15 -30.63
N ALA A 229 -28.47 39.03 -30.92
CA ALA A 229 -29.46 38.44 -30.00
C ALA A 229 -29.28 36.91 -29.85
N LEU A 230 -28.73 36.22 -30.86
CA LEU A 230 -28.44 34.79 -30.77
C LEU A 230 -27.17 34.50 -29.95
N LEU A 231 -26.19 35.41 -29.92
CA LEU A 231 -24.94 35.25 -29.17
C LEU A 231 -25.06 35.62 -27.69
N LEU A 232 -25.93 36.58 -27.33
CA LEU A 232 -26.19 36.91 -25.92
C LEU A 232 -27.07 35.88 -25.19
N GLY A 233 -27.80 35.01 -25.91
CA GLY A 233 -28.57 33.91 -25.31
C GLY A 233 -27.71 32.78 -24.75
N ALA A 234 -26.48 32.61 -25.26
CA ALA A 234 -25.58 31.52 -24.90
C ALA A 234 -24.72 31.78 -23.64
N LEU A 235 -24.75 32.99 -23.08
CA LEU A 235 -24.03 33.35 -21.85
C LEU A 235 -24.94 33.37 -20.61
N SER A 236 -26.14 32.83 -20.73
CA SER A 236 -27.08 32.67 -19.62
C SER A 236 -26.59 31.57 -18.67
N PHE A 237 -25.87 31.98 -17.63
CA PHE A 237 -25.87 31.39 -16.29
C PHE A 237 -25.84 29.86 -16.16
N SER A 238 -24.64 29.32 -15.94
CA SER A 238 -24.47 28.18 -15.04
C SER A 238 -23.75 28.64 -13.76
N THR A 239 -24.43 29.45 -12.96
CA THR A 239 -24.12 29.54 -11.53
C THR A 239 -24.61 28.26 -10.87
N ALA A 240 -23.85 27.18 -11.03
CA ALA A 240 -24.07 25.95 -10.29
C ALA A 240 -23.65 26.19 -8.83
N THR A 241 -24.63 26.47 -7.99
CA THR A 241 -24.55 26.32 -6.55
C THR A 241 -24.21 24.87 -6.25
N GLN A 242 -22.95 24.56 -5.92
CA GLN A 242 -22.59 23.24 -5.39
C GLN A 242 -23.01 23.16 -3.92
N ALA A 243 -24.24 22.71 -3.70
CA ALA A 243 -24.69 22.13 -2.46
C ALA A 243 -25.50 20.88 -2.80
N GLN A 244 -24.85 19.72 -2.65
CA GLN A 244 -25.36 18.37 -2.36
C GLN A 244 -24.58 17.33 -3.14
N ALA A 245 -23.69 16.65 -2.43
CA ALA A 245 -23.16 15.35 -2.80
C ALA A 245 -24.32 14.34 -2.86
N THR A 246 -24.97 14.24 -4.01
CA THR A 246 -25.70 13.03 -4.37
C THR A 246 -24.67 11.97 -4.73
N LEU A 247 -24.66 10.88 -3.96
CA LEU A 247 -23.93 9.64 -4.23
C LEU A 247 -24.32 9.13 -5.62
N SER A 248 -23.57 9.55 -6.64
CA SER A 248 -23.60 8.95 -7.97
C SER A 248 -23.13 7.50 -7.83
N SER A 249 -23.99 6.57 -8.20
CA SER A 249 -23.63 5.16 -8.32
C SER A 249 -22.37 5.04 -9.19
N PRO A 250 -21.35 4.28 -8.76
CA PRO A 250 -20.08 4.22 -9.47
C PRO A 250 -20.30 3.75 -10.90
N THR A 251 -19.98 4.62 -11.86
CA THR A 251 -19.84 4.26 -13.26
C THR A 251 -18.85 3.08 -13.32
N PRO A 252 -19.23 1.91 -13.86
CA PRO A 252 -18.34 0.77 -13.91
C PRO A 252 -17.08 1.18 -14.68
N ALA A 253 -15.94 1.14 -13.97
CA ALA A 253 -14.65 1.53 -14.52
C ALA A 253 -14.40 0.74 -15.80
N ALA A 254 -14.01 1.45 -16.87
CA ALA A 254 -13.63 0.85 -18.13
C ALA A 254 -12.56 -0.22 -17.85
N THR A 255 -12.90 -1.49 -18.07
CA THR A 255 -12.00 -2.62 -17.88
C THR A 255 -10.78 -2.41 -18.76
N SER A 256 -9.63 -2.14 -18.14
CA SER A 256 -8.36 -2.03 -18.84
C SER A 256 -8.11 -3.34 -19.59
N LYS A 257 -7.87 -3.20 -20.89
CA LYS A 257 -7.60 -4.32 -21.80
C LYS A 257 -6.25 -4.90 -21.38
N GLY A 258 -6.24 -6.05 -20.70
CA GLY A 258 -5.03 -6.65 -20.15
C GLY A 258 -4.00 -7.00 -21.24
N THR A 259 -2.73 -7.10 -20.85
CA THR A 259 -1.62 -7.49 -21.74
C THR A 259 -1.56 -9.02 -21.82
N PRO A 260 -1.57 -9.64 -23.00
CA PRO A 260 -1.40 -11.09 -23.11
C PRO A 260 -0.02 -11.48 -22.57
N ILE A 261 0.00 -12.54 -21.75
CA ILE A 261 1.24 -13.15 -21.25
C ILE A 261 1.38 -14.58 -21.75
N ASP A 262 2.64 -14.98 -21.95
CA ASP A 262 3.02 -16.33 -22.28
C ASP A 262 4.33 -16.70 -21.58
N ALA A 263 4.25 -17.61 -20.61
CA ALA A 263 5.37 -17.92 -19.72
C ALA A 263 5.34 -19.37 -19.24
N VAL A 264 6.44 -19.84 -18.64
CA VAL A 264 6.55 -21.14 -17.98
C VAL A 264 6.56 -20.93 -16.47
N VAL A 265 5.77 -21.73 -15.74
CA VAL A 265 5.72 -21.68 -14.26
C VAL A 265 6.98 -22.34 -13.69
N LEU A 266 7.77 -21.58 -12.92
CA LEU A 266 8.97 -22.08 -12.23
C LEU A 266 8.68 -22.50 -10.79
N GLU A 267 7.84 -21.73 -10.09
CA GLU A 267 7.61 -21.89 -8.66
C GLU A 267 6.20 -21.39 -8.30
N ILE A 268 5.59 -21.99 -7.27
CA ILE A 268 4.23 -21.64 -6.81
C ILE A 268 4.25 -21.46 -5.29
N ALA A 269 3.69 -20.36 -4.82
CA ALA A 269 3.49 -20.02 -3.42
C ALA A 269 2.05 -19.51 -3.21
N GLY A 270 1.12 -20.44 -2.95
CA GLY A 270 -0.30 -20.12 -2.78
C GLY A 270 -0.94 -19.59 -4.07
N SER A 271 -1.37 -18.33 -4.07
CA SER A 271 -1.92 -17.65 -5.26
C SER A 271 -0.85 -16.99 -6.13
N ARG A 272 0.42 -16.99 -5.70
CA ARG A 272 1.54 -16.39 -6.42
C ARG A 272 2.30 -17.46 -7.21
N ALA A 273 2.73 -17.10 -8.42
CA ALA A 273 3.60 -17.94 -9.25
C ALA A 273 4.79 -17.15 -9.79
N LYS A 274 5.97 -17.76 -9.73
CA LYS A 274 7.18 -17.27 -10.37
C LYS A 274 7.22 -17.81 -11.79
N LEU A 275 7.25 -16.92 -12.76
CA LEU A 275 7.16 -17.26 -14.17
C LEU A 275 8.44 -16.90 -14.90
N LYS A 276 8.72 -17.62 -15.99
CA LYS A 276 9.74 -17.26 -16.98
C LYS A 276 9.08 -16.99 -18.32
N ALA A 277 9.14 -15.76 -18.82
CA ALA A 277 8.61 -15.41 -20.14
C ALA A 277 9.24 -16.26 -21.25
N VAL A 278 8.41 -16.73 -22.19
CA VAL A 278 8.88 -17.55 -23.32
C VAL A 278 9.69 -16.71 -24.31
N ASP A 279 9.27 -15.45 -24.53
CA ASP A 279 9.83 -14.61 -25.59
C ASP A 279 11.24 -14.06 -25.26
N ASP A 280 11.47 -13.65 -24.00
CA ASP A 280 12.69 -12.96 -23.59
C ASP A 280 13.41 -13.62 -22.39
N GLY A 281 12.83 -14.68 -21.82
CA GLY A 281 13.42 -15.41 -20.69
C GLY A 281 13.40 -14.67 -19.35
N ARG A 282 12.77 -13.49 -19.25
CA ARG A 282 12.69 -12.73 -17.98
C ARG A 282 11.90 -13.51 -16.94
N VAL A 283 12.33 -13.38 -15.68
CA VAL A 283 11.68 -14.02 -14.52
C VAL A 283 10.96 -12.98 -13.69
N PHE A 284 9.69 -13.22 -13.37
CA PHE A 284 8.86 -12.31 -12.58
C PHE A 284 7.78 -13.05 -11.80
N TRP A 285 7.24 -12.40 -10.78
CA TRP A 285 6.12 -12.93 -9.98
C TRP A 285 4.78 -12.41 -10.50
N ILE A 286 3.78 -13.28 -10.53
CA ILE A 286 2.38 -12.91 -10.75
C ILE A 286 1.51 -13.36 -9.58
N THR A 287 0.34 -12.76 -9.47
CA THR A 287 -0.74 -13.19 -8.58
C THR A 287 -1.94 -13.64 -9.42
N THR A 288 -2.55 -14.75 -9.04
CA THR A 288 -3.76 -15.28 -9.70
C THR A 288 -4.97 -15.15 -8.79
N SER A 289 -6.17 -15.16 -9.39
CA SER A 289 -7.44 -15.02 -8.67
C SER A 289 -7.78 -16.21 -7.76
N SER A 290 -7.12 -17.35 -7.94
CA SER A 290 -7.32 -18.58 -7.16
C SER A 290 -5.97 -19.22 -6.84
N ALA A 291 -5.89 -19.97 -5.73
CA ALA A 291 -4.67 -20.67 -5.36
C ALA A 291 -4.25 -21.66 -6.46
N LEU A 292 -2.96 -21.68 -6.79
CA LEU A 292 -2.40 -22.58 -7.78
C LEU A 292 -1.86 -23.84 -7.09
N SER A 293 -2.05 -24.97 -7.74
CA SER A 293 -1.58 -26.27 -7.28
C SER A 293 -0.18 -26.58 -7.83
N ALA A 294 0.62 -27.32 -7.05
CA ALA A 294 2.02 -27.61 -7.38
C ALA A 294 2.21 -28.38 -8.71
N ASP A 295 1.17 -29.05 -9.22
CA ASP A 295 1.20 -29.72 -10.53
C ASP A 295 1.33 -28.74 -11.71
N LYS A 296 1.13 -27.43 -11.49
CA LYS A 296 1.30 -26.41 -12.53
C LYS A 296 2.75 -26.01 -12.74
N VAL A 297 3.69 -26.40 -11.85
CA VAL A 297 5.11 -26.15 -12.05
C VAL A 297 5.59 -26.87 -13.32
N GLY A 298 6.30 -26.15 -14.19
CA GLY A 298 6.74 -26.62 -15.50
C GLY A 298 5.69 -26.54 -16.62
N GLN A 299 4.45 -26.15 -16.32
CA GLN A 299 3.43 -25.92 -17.36
C GLN A 299 3.58 -24.51 -17.96
N ARG A 300 3.16 -24.36 -19.21
CA ARG A 300 3.02 -23.08 -19.89
C ARG A 300 1.72 -22.41 -19.45
N ILE A 301 1.81 -21.17 -19.00
CA ILE A 301 0.68 -20.32 -18.57
C ILE A 301 0.44 -19.23 -19.61
N GLN A 302 -0.82 -19.07 -19.99
CA GLN A 302 -1.30 -18.01 -20.88
C GLN A 302 -2.47 -17.27 -20.23
N GLY A 303 -2.61 -15.98 -20.48
CA GLY A 303 -3.71 -15.19 -19.93
C GLY A 303 -3.55 -13.69 -20.19
N LEU A 304 -4.48 -12.90 -19.68
CA LEU A 304 -4.40 -11.44 -19.69
C LEU A 304 -3.89 -10.96 -18.33
N ALA A 305 -2.69 -10.37 -18.34
CA ALA A 305 -2.11 -9.68 -17.21
C ALA A 305 -2.66 -8.27 -17.09
N GLN A 306 -3.04 -7.90 -15.87
CA GLN A 306 -3.44 -6.55 -15.51
C GLN A 306 -2.52 -6.08 -14.38
N ALA A 307 -1.94 -4.90 -14.52
CA ALA A 307 -1.21 -4.26 -13.42
C ALA A 307 -2.22 -3.88 -12.33
N ARG A 308 -1.94 -4.28 -11.08
CA ARG A 308 -2.75 -3.96 -9.90
C ARG A 308 -1.83 -3.59 -8.75
N GLY A 309 -1.59 -2.29 -8.59
CA GLY A 309 -0.51 -1.78 -7.75
C GLY A 309 0.83 -2.32 -8.22
N ASP A 310 1.63 -2.85 -7.30
CA ASP A 310 2.96 -3.41 -7.58
C ASP A 310 2.94 -4.88 -8.04
N SER A 311 1.75 -5.44 -8.26
CA SER A 311 1.57 -6.84 -8.64
C SER A 311 0.96 -6.98 -10.04
N ILE A 312 1.41 -7.99 -10.76
CA ILE A 312 0.79 -8.40 -12.03
C ILE A 312 -0.28 -9.44 -11.72
N HIS A 313 -1.55 -9.10 -11.97
CA HIS A 313 -2.68 -9.99 -11.72
C HIS A 313 -3.14 -10.68 -13.00
N VAL A 314 -3.34 -12.00 -12.95
CA VAL A 314 -3.85 -12.80 -14.07
C VAL A 314 -5.18 -13.42 -13.66
N GLY A 315 -6.27 -12.87 -14.19
CA GLY A 315 -7.63 -13.19 -13.74
C GLY A 315 -8.11 -14.60 -14.12
N SER A 316 -7.75 -15.07 -15.32
CA SER A 316 -8.18 -16.37 -15.86
C SER A 316 -7.05 -17.05 -16.63
N PRO A 317 -6.05 -17.60 -15.93
CA PRO A 317 -4.93 -18.26 -16.58
C PRO A 317 -5.33 -19.61 -17.17
N SER A 318 -4.88 -19.89 -18.40
CA SER A 318 -4.94 -21.22 -19.02
C SER A 318 -3.58 -21.90 -18.95
N PHE A 319 -3.56 -23.18 -18.59
CA PHE A 319 -2.34 -23.97 -18.47
C PHE A 319 -2.26 -25.05 -19.55
N SER A 320 -1.08 -25.24 -20.12
CA SER A 320 -0.80 -26.31 -21.07
C SER A 320 0.53 -26.99 -20.75
N LYS A 321 0.63 -28.29 -21.04
CA LYS A 321 1.92 -29.00 -20.95
C LYS A 321 2.82 -28.51 -22.08
N LEU A 322 4.09 -28.28 -21.76
CA LEU A 322 5.13 -28.00 -22.76
C LEU A 322 5.29 -29.17 -23.73
#